data_AF-A0A3P6TMM1-F1
#
_entry.id   AF-A0A3P6TMM1-F1
#
_cell.length_a   1.000
_cell.length_b   1.000
_cell.length_c   1.000
_cell.angle_alpha   90.00
_cell.angle_beta   90.00
_cell.angle_gamma   90.00
#
_symmetry.space_group_name_H-M   'P 1'
#
loop_
_entity.id
_entity.type
_entity.pdbx_description
1 polymer ?
#
loop_
_entity_poly.entity_id
_entity_poly.type
_entity_poly.pdbx_seq_one_letter_code
_entity_poly.pdbx_strand_id
1 'polypeptide(L)'
;MERTNIKQASREAFDWLAENRDQMDSNPRNFANHLITAVGELVVSRELVKKVMKKLMKDKIVTSNEYDKNFRRFESSSDEQLPTVTLISCLLQKNCAYFHVETM
;
A
#
# COMPACT_ATOMS: atom_id res chain seq x y z
N MET A 1 7.99 -0.82 27.86
CA MET A 1 8.40 -0.11 26.63
C MET A 1 7.14 0.42 25.98
N GLU A 2 6.83 1.68 26.21
CA GLU A 2 5.70 2.36 25.58
C GLU A 2 6.09 2.66 24.13
N ARG A 3 5.28 2.26 23.15
CA ARG A 3 5.47 2.59 21.74
C ARG A 3 5.10 4.06 21.50
N THR A 4 5.88 4.96 22.07
CA THR A 4 5.64 6.42 22.13
C THR A 4 5.99 7.12 20.83
N ASN A 5 5.34 6.76 19.71
CA ASN A 5 5.27 7.64 18.52
C ASN A 5 4.25 7.18 17.44
N ILE A 6 3.26 6.37 17.80
CA ILE A 6 2.12 6.13 16.88
C ILE A 6 1.17 7.32 17.07
N LYS A 7 0.96 8.12 16.00
CA LYS A 7 -0.03 9.21 16.01
C LYS A 7 -1.36 8.65 16.51
N GLN A 8 -2.06 9.39 17.37
CA GLN A 8 -3.32 8.95 17.99
C GLN A 8 -4.29 8.37 16.94
N ALA A 9 -4.42 9.04 15.79
CA ALA A 9 -5.21 8.60 14.65
C ALA A 9 -4.83 7.22 14.11
N SER A 10 -3.54 6.87 14.07
CA SER A 10 -3.11 5.54 13.62
C SER A 10 -3.47 4.46 14.63
N ARG A 11 -3.41 4.76 15.93
CA ARG A 11 -3.84 3.84 16.99
C ARG A 11 -5.34 3.60 16.91
N GLU A 12 -6.13 4.67 16.84
CA GLU A 12 -7.58 4.60 16.68
C GLU A 12 -7.98 3.81 15.42
N ALA A 13 -7.24 3.99 14.32
CA ALA A 13 -7.45 3.21 13.11
C ALA A 13 -7.12 1.72 13.29
N PHE A 14 -6.06 1.37 14.04
CA PHE A 14 -5.77 -0.04 14.36
C PHE A 14 -6.84 -0.68 15.23
N ASP A 15 -7.32 0.01 16.26
CA ASP A 15 -8.42 -0.46 17.12
C ASP A 15 -9.68 -0.69 16.28
N TRP A 16 -10.06 0.28 15.44
CA TRP A 16 -11.20 0.13 14.53
C TRP A 16 -11.06 -1.06 13.58
N LEU A 17 -9.87 -1.25 12.97
CA LEU A 17 -9.60 -2.40 12.09
C LEU A 17 -9.68 -3.74 12.83
N ALA A 18 -9.29 -3.77 14.11
CA ALA A 18 -9.36 -4.98 14.92
C ALA A 18 -10.81 -5.38 15.22
N GLU A 19 -11.68 -4.39 15.44
CA GLU A 19 -13.10 -4.57 15.73
C GLU A 19 -13.96 -4.82 14.48
N ASN A 20 -13.54 -4.34 13.30
CA ASN A 20 -14.35 -4.36 12.07
C ASN A 20 -13.71 -5.18 10.94
N ARG A 21 -13.06 -6.30 11.26
CA ARG A 21 -12.35 -7.15 10.27
C ARG A 21 -13.28 -7.70 9.18
N ASP A 22 -14.50 -8.03 9.56
CA ASP A 22 -15.57 -8.52 8.68
C ASP A 22 -16.08 -7.44 7.70
N GLN A 23 -15.82 -6.16 7.95
CA GLN A 23 -16.23 -5.08 7.05
C GLN A 23 -15.33 -4.94 5.81
N MET A 24 -14.30 -5.77 5.65
CA MET A 24 -13.43 -5.74 4.47
C MET A 24 -14.22 -5.90 3.16
N ASP A 25 -15.19 -6.82 3.12
CA ASP A 25 -16.05 -7.04 1.94
C ASP A 25 -17.29 -6.12 1.94
N SER A 26 -17.84 -5.80 3.11
CA SER A 26 -19.09 -5.05 3.22
C SER A 26 -18.93 -3.53 3.09
N ASN A 27 -17.78 -2.99 3.49
CA ASN A 27 -17.45 -1.57 3.38
C ASN A 27 -15.97 -1.36 3.02
N PRO A 28 -15.55 -1.82 1.82
CA PRO A 28 -14.14 -1.87 1.42
C PRO A 28 -13.48 -0.49 1.41
N ARG A 29 -14.24 0.56 1.08
CA ARG A 29 -13.71 1.93 1.02
C ARG A 29 -13.37 2.47 2.40
N ASN A 30 -14.26 2.30 3.39
CA ASN A 30 -13.98 2.74 4.74
C ASN A 30 -12.85 1.92 5.38
N PHE A 31 -12.87 0.60 5.14
CA PHE A 31 -11.82 -0.30 5.59
C PHE A 31 -10.44 0.12 5.04
N ALA A 32 -10.36 0.41 3.74
CA ALA A 32 -9.13 0.88 3.11
C ALA A 32 -8.65 2.23 3.67
N ASN A 33 -9.56 3.15 3.99
CA ASN A 33 -9.21 4.43 4.62
C ASN A 33 -8.56 4.23 5.99
N HIS A 34 -9.18 3.42 6.86
CA HIS A 34 -8.59 3.10 8.17
C HIS A 34 -7.26 2.36 8.03
N LEU A 35 -7.13 1.46 7.05
CA LEU A 35 -5.87 0.78 6.77
C LEU A 35 -4.76 1.78 6.37
N ILE A 36 -5.03 2.71 5.46
CA ILE A 36 -4.07 3.75 5.09
C ILE A 36 -3.74 4.67 6.27
N THR A 37 -4.70 5.02 7.13
CA THR A 37 -4.41 5.80 8.34
C THR A 37 -3.54 5.04 9.35
N ALA A 38 -3.73 3.72 9.48
CA ALA A 38 -2.99 2.89 10.42
C ALA A 38 -1.54 2.62 9.95
N VAL A 39 -1.35 2.28 8.67
CA VAL A 39 -0.05 1.80 8.14
C VAL A 39 0.54 2.65 7.02
N GLY A 40 -0.15 3.69 6.55
CA GLY A 40 0.20 4.44 5.35
C GLY A 40 1.58 5.09 5.39
N GLU A 41 2.00 5.57 6.56
CA GLU A 41 3.31 6.21 6.76
C GLU A 41 4.45 5.19 7.01
N LEU A 42 4.15 3.89 7.12
CA LEU A 42 5.18 2.88 7.31
C LEU A 42 5.97 2.68 6.02
N VAL A 43 7.31 2.73 6.15
CA VAL A 43 8.24 2.42 5.07
C VAL A 43 8.20 0.91 4.79
N VAL A 44 8.02 0.57 3.52
CA VAL A 44 7.96 -0.82 3.07
C VAL A 44 9.37 -1.30 2.79
N SER A 45 9.80 -2.38 3.44
CA SER A 45 11.13 -2.94 3.22
C SER A 45 11.33 -3.35 1.75
N ARG A 46 12.57 -3.27 1.26
CA ARG A 46 12.90 -3.62 -0.13
C ARG A 46 12.41 -5.03 -0.51
N GLU A 47 12.61 -6.00 0.38
CA GLU A 47 12.14 -7.37 0.14
C GLU A 47 10.61 -7.44 0.00
N LEU A 48 9.89 -6.71 0.84
CA LEU A 48 8.44 -6.66 0.78
C LEU A 48 7.95 -5.97 -0.50
N VAL A 49 8.58 -4.86 -0.92
CA VAL A 49 8.29 -4.22 -2.22
C VAL A 49 8.47 -5.23 -3.37
N LYS A 50 9.57 -5.98 -3.40
CA LYS A 50 9.82 -7.00 -4.43
C LYS A 50 8.74 -8.09 -4.42
N LYS A 51 8.35 -8.59 -3.24
CA LYS A 51 7.31 -9.62 -3.11
C LYS A 51 5.94 -9.10 -3.59
N VAL A 52 5.56 -7.88 -3.19
CA VAL A 52 4.31 -7.24 -3.60
C VAL A 52 4.29 -7.06 -5.12
N MET A 53 5.34 -6.48 -5.72
CA MET A 53 5.39 -6.26 -7.16
C MET A 53 5.34 -7.58 -7.96
N LYS A 54 6.04 -8.63 -7.50
CA LYS A 54 5.95 -9.96 -8.11
C LYS A 54 4.54 -10.53 -8.07
N LYS A 55 3.83 -10.37 -6.95
CA LYS A 55 2.44 -10.81 -6.80
C LYS A 55 1.52 -10.03 -7.75
N LEU A 56 1.63 -8.70 -7.78
CA LEU A 56 0.82 -7.84 -8.64
C LEU A 56 1.04 -8.11 -10.14
N MET A 57 2.28 -8.40 -10.57
CA MET A 57 2.56 -8.83 -11.94
C MET A 57 1.95 -10.20 -12.25
N LYS A 58 2.03 -11.15 -11.30
CA LYS A 58 1.42 -12.48 -11.45
C LYS A 58 -0.10 -12.39 -11.59
N ASP A 59 -0.74 -11.51 -10.84
CA ASP A 59 -2.18 -11.25 -10.90
C ASP A 59 -2.58 -10.33 -12.08
N LYS A 60 -1.62 -9.94 -12.95
CA LYS A 60 -1.81 -9.06 -14.11
C LYS A 60 -2.37 -7.67 -13.77
N ILE A 61 -2.22 -7.23 -12.51
CA ILE A 61 -2.59 -5.87 -12.06
C ILE A 61 -1.55 -4.85 -12.55
N VAL A 62 -0.28 -5.27 -12.59
CA VAL A 62 0.85 -4.46 -13.06
C VAL A 62 1.51 -5.18 -14.24
N THR A 63 1.62 -4.51 -15.39
CA THR A 63 2.35 -5.05 -16.53
C THR A 63 3.86 -4.93 -16.34
N SER A 64 4.64 -5.74 -17.07
CA SER A 64 6.11 -5.63 -17.03
C SER A 64 6.63 -4.24 -17.41
N ASN A 65 5.92 -3.55 -18.31
CA ASN A 65 6.27 -2.20 -18.74
C ASN A 65 5.99 -1.15 -17.64
N GLU A 66 4.84 -1.25 -16.97
CA GLU A 66 4.51 -0.37 -15.84
C GLU A 66 5.45 -0.60 -14.65
N TYR A 67 5.83 -1.86 -14.42
CA TYR A 67 6.82 -2.24 -13.41
C TYR A 67 8.18 -1.59 -13.68
N ASP A 68 8.74 -1.78 -14.88
CA ASP A 68 10.05 -1.25 -15.24
C ASP A 68 10.09 0.28 -15.14
N LYS A 69 9.05 0.95 -15.62
CA LYS A 69 8.95 2.41 -15.64
C LYS A 69 8.78 3.04 -14.25
N ASN A 70 7.99 2.42 -13.37
CA ASN A 70 7.53 3.11 -12.14
C ASN A 70 8.04 2.49 -10.83
N PHE A 71 8.37 1.20 -10.82
CA PHE A 71 8.60 0.43 -9.59
C PHE A 71 10.01 -0.19 -9.50
N ARG A 72 10.68 -0.47 -10.63
CA ARG A 72 12.03 -1.06 -10.65
C ARG A 72 13.07 -0.23 -9.87
N ARG A 73 12.91 1.09 -9.85
CA ARG A 73 13.79 2.00 -9.09
C ARG A 73 13.93 1.61 -7.61
N PHE A 74 12.86 1.09 -6.99
CA PHE A 74 12.86 0.73 -5.57
C PHE A 74 13.72 -0.51 -5.25
N GLU A 75 14.10 -1.30 -6.25
CA GLU A 75 15.02 -2.41 -6.04
C GLU A 75 16.46 -1.97 -5.79
N SER A 76 16.82 -0.80 -6.30
CA SER A 76 18.18 -0.23 -6.23
C SER A 76 18.27 0.99 -5.32
N SER A 77 17.14 1.50 -4.82
CA SER A 77 17.07 2.60 -3.86
C SER A 77 17.70 2.24 -2.51
N SER A 78 18.42 3.19 -1.91
CA SER A 78 18.86 3.11 -0.51
C SER A 78 17.67 2.96 0.44
N ASP A 79 17.91 2.44 1.65
CA ASP A 79 16.83 2.17 2.62
C ASP A 79 16.01 3.44 2.97
N GLU A 80 16.68 4.59 3.02
CA GLU A 80 16.08 5.91 3.25
C GLU A 80 15.17 6.39 2.11
N GLN A 81 15.25 5.77 0.93
CA GLN A 81 14.46 6.11 -0.26
C GLN A 81 13.36 5.07 -0.54
N LEU A 82 13.16 4.11 0.37
CA LEU A 82 12.12 3.11 0.21
C LEU A 82 10.73 3.75 0.36
N PRO A 83 9.75 3.28 -0.44
CA PRO A 83 8.43 3.90 -0.46
C PRO A 83 7.63 3.51 0.78
N THR A 84 6.76 4.42 1.23
CA THR A 84 5.73 4.10 2.23
C THR A 84 4.56 3.35 1.59
N VAL A 85 3.72 2.72 2.42
CA VAL A 85 2.50 2.05 1.94
C VAL A 85 1.62 3.02 1.13
N THR A 86 1.43 4.25 1.62
CA THR A 86 0.67 5.28 0.89
C THR A 86 1.30 5.62 -0.46
N LEU A 87 2.63 5.71 -0.53
CA LEU A 87 3.31 6.02 -1.78
C LEU A 87 3.15 4.90 -2.81
N ILE A 88 3.28 3.64 -2.41
CA ILE A 88 3.05 2.49 -3.32
C ILE A 88 1.61 2.51 -3.83
N SER A 89 0.62 2.67 -2.94
CA SER A 89 -0.79 2.72 -3.32
C SER A 89 -1.09 3.85 -4.31
N CYS A 90 -0.53 5.04 -4.08
CA CYS A 90 -0.66 6.19 -4.99
C CYS A 90 -0.02 5.92 -6.35
N LEU A 91 1.17 5.29 -6.37
CA LEU A 91 1.84 4.93 -7.63
C LEU A 91 1.07 3.89 -8.43
N LEU A 92 0.50 2.88 -7.77
CA LEU A 92 -0.36 1.89 -8.40
C LEU A 92 -1.60 2.55 -9.00
N GLN A 93 -2.32 3.35 -8.24
CA GLN A 93 -3.52 4.04 -8.72
C GLN A 93 -3.22 4.97 -9.91
N LYS A 94 -2.09 5.70 -9.88
CA LYS A 94 -1.76 6.66 -10.95
C LYS A 94 -1.22 5.98 -12.20
N ASN A 95 -0.43 4.91 -12.06
CA ASN A 95 0.39 4.40 -13.17
C ASN A 95 -0.04 3.03 -13.67
N CYS A 96 -1.00 2.36 -13.04
CA CYS A 96 -1.47 1.05 -13.46
C CYS A 96 -2.85 1.14 -14.12
N ALA A 97 -2.92 0.72 -15.39
CA ALA A 97 -4.14 0.72 -16.20
C ALA A 97 -5.31 0.02 -15.50
N TYR A 98 -5.03 -1.02 -14.71
CA TYR A 98 -6.02 -1.77 -13.92
C TYR A 98 -6.96 -0.88 -13.09
N PHE A 99 -6.43 0.17 -12.46
CA PHE A 99 -7.21 1.05 -11.58
C PHE A 99 -7.94 2.17 -12.32
N HIS A 100 -7.75 2.29 -13.63
CA HIS A 100 -8.41 3.30 -14.47
C HIS A 100 -9.64 2.75 -15.21
N VAL A 101 -9.84 1.43 -15.19
CA VAL A 101 -10.91 0.74 -15.94
C VAL A 101 -12.32 1.05 -15.41
N GLU A 102 -12.47 1.53 -14.17
CA GLU A 102 -13.78 1.94 -13.62
C GLU A 102 -14.29 3.32 -14.10
N THR A 103 -13.63 3.93 -15.09
CA THR A 103 -14.03 5.25 -15.64
C THR A 103 -14.38 5.23 -17.12
N MET A 104 -14.93 4.12 -17.63
CA MET A 104 -15.55 4.04 -18.97
C MET A 104 -16.88 3.29 -18.93
#